data_AF-A0A7K0Q6N4-F1
#
_entry.id   AF-A0A7K0Q6N4-F1
#
_cell.length_a   1.000
_cell.length_b   1.000
_cell.length_c   1.000
_cell.angle_alpha   90.00
_cell.angle_beta   90.00
_cell.angle_gamma   90.00
#
_symmetry.space_group_name_H-M   'P 1'
#
loop_
_entity.id
_entity.type
_entity.pdbx_description
1 polymer ?
#
loop_
_entity_poly.entity_id
_entity_poly.type
_entity_poly.pdbx_seq_one_letter_code
_entity_poly.pdbx_strand_id
1 'polypeptide(L)'
;MFIFDWLKNAVSWVLVQFHGLFSSILDADSGWTWTLSIVDLVVTIRIILIPLFVKQIKSQRNLQLIQPQMKEIQKKYAGDREKQSAEMMKLYKDTGTNPLASCLPIILQAPIFFALFSVLNGVAQYSPTDKTYVAPGV
;
A
#
# COMPACT_ATOMS: atom_id res chain seq x y z
N MET A 1 1.19 1.12 -22.62
CA MET A 1 0.12 2.06 -22.18
C MET A 1 -1.24 1.40 -22.00
N PHE A 2 -1.50 0.19 -22.54
CA PHE A 2 -2.80 -0.50 -22.45
C PHE A 2 -3.30 -0.90 -21.03
N ILE A 3 -2.39 -1.13 -20.07
CA ILE A 3 -2.76 -1.72 -18.77
C ILE A 3 -3.47 -0.74 -17.83
N PHE A 4 -3.38 0.57 -18.09
CA PHE A 4 -4.05 1.60 -17.28
C PHE A 4 -5.34 2.08 -17.93
N ASP A 5 -5.60 1.74 -19.19
CA ASP A 5 -6.72 2.29 -19.94
C ASP A 5 -8.04 1.70 -19.45
N TRP A 6 -8.08 0.41 -19.10
CA TRP A 6 -9.27 -0.19 -18.49
C TRP A 6 -9.63 0.45 -17.14
N LEU A 7 -8.62 0.76 -16.31
CA LEU A 7 -8.82 1.40 -15.01
C LEU A 7 -9.29 2.84 -15.18
N LYS A 8 -8.67 3.62 -16.08
CA LYS A 8 -9.09 4.99 -16.38
C LYS A 8 -10.52 5.03 -16.91
N ASN A 9 -10.88 4.12 -17.80
CA ASN A 9 -12.22 4.04 -18.37
C ASN A 9 -13.26 3.69 -17.28
N ALA A 10 -12.95 2.75 -16.39
CA ALA A 10 -13.83 2.41 -15.27
C ALA A 10 -14.02 3.60 -14.31
N VAL A 11 -12.93 4.27 -13.92
CA VAL A 11 -12.98 5.43 -13.02
C VAL A 11 -13.72 6.60 -13.67
N SER A 12 -13.43 6.90 -14.94
CA SER A 12 -14.10 7.95 -15.70
C SER A 12 -15.60 7.69 -15.81
N TRP A 13 -15.99 6.43 -16.10
CA TRP A 13 -17.40 6.04 -16.17
C TRP A 13 -18.11 6.30 -14.83
N VAL A 14 -17.55 5.84 -13.71
CA VAL A 14 -18.14 6.05 -12.38
C VAL A 14 -18.23 7.54 -12.04
N LEU A 15 -17.17 8.31 -12.31
CA LEU A 15 -17.12 9.74 -12.03
C LEU A 15 -18.17 10.52 -12.82
N VAL A 16 -18.35 10.23 -14.11
CA VAL A 16 -19.36 10.89 -14.94
C VAL A 16 -20.79 10.53 -14.48
N GLN A 17 -21.02 9.30 -14.02
CA GLN A 17 -22.31 8.92 -13.44
C GLN A 17 -22.64 9.76 -12.19
N PHE A 18 -21.69 9.86 -11.25
CA PHE A 18 -21.91 10.68 -10.04
C PHE A 18 -22.00 12.18 -10.34
N HIS A 19 -21.15 12.69 -11.22
CA HIS A 19 -21.20 14.08 -11.63
C HIS A 19 -22.53 14.42 -12.31
N GLY A 20 -23.05 13.54 -13.16
CA GLY A 20 -24.35 13.68 -13.80
C GLY A 20 -25.51 13.68 -12.79
N LEU A 21 -25.44 12.83 -11.76
CA LEU A 21 -26.41 12.80 -10.66
C LEU A 21 -26.38 14.11 -9.86
N PHE A 22 -25.20 14.61 -9.49
CA PHE A 22 -25.08 15.85 -8.74
C PHE A 22 -25.40 17.10 -9.58
N SER A 23 -25.08 17.09 -10.89
CA SER A 23 -25.43 18.18 -11.80
C SER A 23 -26.94 18.31 -12.07
N SER A 24 -27.75 17.32 -11.67
CA SER A 24 -29.21 17.42 -11.72
C SER A 24 -29.80 18.28 -10.59
N ILE A 25 -29.01 18.55 -9.54
CA ILE A 25 -29.42 19.28 -8.33
C ILE A 25 -28.59 20.57 -8.17
N LEU A 26 -27.31 20.54 -8.55
CA LEU A 26 -26.34 21.63 -8.43
C LEU A 26 -25.80 22.02 -9.81
N ASP A 27 -25.25 23.23 -9.92
CA ASP A 27 -24.66 23.69 -11.18
C ASP A 27 -23.45 22.81 -11.58
N ALA A 28 -23.36 22.47 -12.86
CA ALA A 28 -22.39 21.50 -13.37
C ALA A 28 -20.95 22.01 -13.23
N ASP A 29 -20.75 23.33 -13.32
CA ASP A 29 -19.44 23.97 -13.19
C ASP A 29 -19.11 24.35 -11.74
N SER A 30 -19.97 24.00 -10.78
CA SER A 30 -19.72 24.32 -9.38
C SER A 30 -18.65 23.41 -8.78
N GLY A 31 -17.73 24.00 -8.01
CA GLY A 31 -16.71 23.23 -7.28
C GLY A 31 -17.31 22.24 -6.28
N TRP A 32 -18.55 22.46 -5.82
CA TRP A 32 -19.28 21.54 -4.95
C TRP A 32 -19.71 20.26 -5.68
N THR A 33 -20.21 20.36 -6.91
CA THR A 33 -20.54 19.20 -7.75
C THR A 33 -19.32 18.32 -7.98
N TRP A 34 -18.17 18.94 -8.31
CA TRP A 34 -16.90 18.22 -8.48
C TRP A 34 -16.42 17.57 -7.18
N THR A 35 -16.46 18.29 -6.06
CA THR A 35 -16.00 17.76 -4.77
C THR A 35 -16.82 16.57 -4.32
N LEU A 36 -18.15 16.67 -4.40
CA LEU A 36 -19.06 15.57 -4.04
C LEU A 36 -18.86 14.35 -4.93
N SER A 37 -18.68 14.56 -6.24
CA SER A 37 -18.40 13.48 -7.20
C SER A 37 -17.11 12.72 -6.88
N ILE A 38 -16.05 13.44 -6.50
CA ILE A 38 -14.77 12.83 -6.12
C ILE A 38 -14.89 12.08 -4.80
N VAL A 39 -15.57 12.66 -3.80
CA VAL A 39 -15.79 12.00 -2.51
C VAL A 39 -16.57 10.69 -2.69
N ASP A 40 -17.65 10.70 -3.46
CA ASP A 40 -18.45 9.50 -3.71
C ASP A 40 -17.70 8.45 -4.52
N LEU A 41 -16.87 8.86 -5.47
CA LEU A 41 -15.96 7.95 -6.16
C LEU A 41 -15.03 7.25 -5.17
N VAL A 42 -14.41 7.99 -4.25
CA VAL A 42 -13.52 7.42 -3.23
C VAL A 42 -14.27 6.48 -2.30
N VAL A 43 -15.47 6.85 -1.85
CA VAL A 43 -16.31 6.00 -0.99
C VAL A 43 -16.70 4.71 -1.71
N THR A 44 -17.14 4.81 -2.96
CA THR A 44 -17.52 3.66 -3.80
C THR A 44 -16.34 2.70 -3.97
N ILE A 45 -15.16 3.22 -4.34
CA ILE A 45 -13.94 2.40 -4.46
C ILE A 45 -13.60 1.74 -3.13
N ARG A 46 -13.67 2.49 -2.02
CA ARG A 46 -13.40 1.92 -0.69
C ARG A 46 -14.36 0.79 -0.35
N ILE A 47 -15.66 0.94 -0.63
CA ILE A 47 -16.67 -0.09 -0.40
C ILE A 47 -16.34 -1.36 -1.20
N ILE A 48 -16.02 -1.23 -2.49
CA ILE A 48 -15.63 -2.35 -3.35
C ILE A 48 -14.37 -3.06 -2.81
N LEU A 49 -13.43 -2.30 -2.25
CA LEU A 49 -12.18 -2.83 -1.69
C LEU A 49 -12.32 -3.37 -0.25
N ILE A 50 -13.44 -3.17 0.46
CA ILE A 50 -13.65 -3.69 1.83
C ILE A 50 -13.31 -5.19 1.96
N PRO A 51 -13.83 -6.12 1.12
CA PRO A 51 -13.52 -7.54 1.28
C PRO A 51 -12.02 -7.84 1.11
N LEU A 52 -11.33 -7.06 0.28
CA LEU A 52 -9.88 -7.16 0.09
C LEU A 52 -9.13 -6.63 1.32
N PHE A 53 -9.53 -5.47 1.86
CA PHE A 53 -8.96 -4.92 3.10
C PHE A 53 -9.19 -5.85 4.30
N VAL A 54 -10.37 -6.46 4.43
CA VAL A 54 -10.66 -7.43 5.50
C VAL A 54 -9.74 -8.64 5.43
N LYS A 55 -9.47 -9.17 4.22
CA LYS A 55 -8.50 -10.25 4.02
C LYS A 55 -7.08 -9.82 4.43
N GLN A 56 -6.66 -8.61 4.06
CA GLN A 56 -5.36 -8.05 4.46
C GLN A 56 -5.25 -7.93 5.99
N ILE A 57 -6.27 -7.38 6.65
CA ILE A 57 -6.31 -7.21 8.12
C ILE A 57 -6.29 -8.56 8.83
N LYS A 58 -7.05 -9.55 8.35
CA LYS A 58 -7.06 -10.90 8.91
C LYS A 58 -5.68 -11.55 8.87
N SER A 59 -4.96 -11.41 7.75
CA SER A 59 -3.58 -11.89 7.61
C SER A 59 -2.63 -11.23 8.61
N GLN A 60 -2.75 -9.92 8.80
CA GLN A 60 -1.94 -9.19 9.79
C GLN A 60 -2.24 -9.62 11.23
N ARG A 61 -3.52 -9.84 11.57
CA ARG A 61 -3.90 -10.31 12.91
C ARG A 61 -3.37 -11.71 13.22
N ASN A 62 -3.40 -12.62 12.25
CA ASN A 62 -2.84 -13.96 12.43
C ASN A 62 -1.33 -13.93 12.75
N LEU A 63 -0.57 -13.03 12.11
CA LEU A 63 0.84 -12.81 12.47
C LEU A 63 1.03 -12.36 13.91
N GLN A 64 0.16 -11.48 14.42
CA GLN A 64 0.21 -11.03 15.81
C GLN A 64 -0.08 -12.18 16.78
N LEU A 65 -1.01 -13.07 16.43
CA LEU A 65 -1.33 -14.24 17.26
C LEU A 65 -0.19 -15.26 17.33
N ILE A 66 0.60 -15.42 16.26
CA ILE A 66 1.75 -16.35 16.26
C ILE A 66 3.03 -15.73 16.84
N GLN A 67 3.10 -14.41 17.05
CA GLN A 67 4.26 -13.76 17.70
C GLN A 67 4.75 -14.43 18.99
N PRO A 68 3.88 -14.79 19.96
CA PRO A 68 4.36 -15.47 21.17
C PRO A 68 5.04 -16.82 20.86
N GLN A 69 4.47 -17.61 19.94
CA GLN A 69 5.04 -18.90 19.54
C GLN A 69 6.37 -18.73 18.80
N MET A 70 6.48 -17.69 17.96
CA MET A 70 7.76 -17.31 17.34
C MET A 70 8.82 -16.98 18.39
N LYS A 71 8.47 -16.22 19.43
CA LYS A 71 9.39 -15.90 20.54
C LYS A 71 9.80 -17.13 21.33
N GLU A 72 8.91 -18.10 21.50
CA GLU A 72 9.21 -19.37 22.19
C GLU A 72 10.21 -20.22 21.39
N ILE A 73 10.00 -20.37 20.07
CA ILE A 73 10.96 -21.03 19.17
C ILE A 73 12.31 -20.31 19.21
N GLN A 74 12.30 -18.97 19.18
CA GLN A 74 13.53 -18.19 19.25
C GLN A 74 14.30 -18.40 20.55
N LYS A 75 13.61 -18.52 21.68
CA LYS A 75 14.22 -18.81 22.98
C LYS A 75 14.73 -20.25 23.06
N LYS A 76 13.94 -21.21 22.58
CA LYS A 76 14.25 -22.65 22.65
C LYS A 76 15.45 -23.03 21.78
N TYR A 77 15.63 -22.38 20.63
CA TYR A 77 16.70 -22.66 19.67
C TYR A 77 17.68 -21.49 19.49
N ALA A 78 17.86 -20.66 20.52
CA ALA A 78 18.73 -19.47 20.45
C ALA A 78 20.19 -19.78 20.03
N GLY A 79 20.68 -21.00 20.29
CA GLY A 79 22.02 -21.45 19.89
C GLY A 79 22.10 -22.19 18.55
N ASP A 80 20.97 -22.49 17.91
CA ASP A 80 20.90 -23.31 16.68
C ASP A 80 20.01 -22.60 15.65
N ARG A 81 20.63 -21.70 14.89
CA ARG A 81 19.97 -20.87 13.86
C ARG A 81 19.29 -21.71 12.77
N GLU A 82 19.85 -22.87 12.47
CA GLU A 82 19.34 -23.75 11.40
C GLU A 82 18.02 -24.40 11.85
N LYS A 83 17.99 -24.97 13.06
CA LYS A 83 16.75 -25.49 13.64
C LYS A 83 15.72 -24.40 13.93
N GLN A 84 16.17 -23.23 14.37
CA GLN A 84 15.28 -22.08 14.58
C GLN A 84 14.55 -21.69 13.29
N SER A 85 15.28 -21.60 12.17
CA SER A 85 14.69 -21.29 10.86
C SER A 85 13.70 -22.37 10.41
N ALA A 86 14.06 -23.64 10.56
CA ALA A 86 13.22 -24.78 10.18
C ALA A 86 11.90 -24.81 10.99
N GLU A 87 11.97 -24.66 12.31
CA GLU A 87 10.79 -24.65 13.19
C GLU A 87 9.93 -23.40 12.98
N MET A 88 10.52 -22.23 12.72
CA MET A 88 9.74 -21.04 12.36
C MET A 88 8.99 -21.23 11.04
N MET A 89 9.62 -21.85 10.04
CA MET A 89 8.96 -22.13 8.77
C MET A 89 7.85 -23.19 8.90
N LYS A 90 8.06 -24.19 9.78
CA LYS A 90 7.05 -25.18 10.13
C LYS A 90 5.85 -24.53 10.83
N LEU A 91 6.10 -23.66 11.81
CA LEU A 91 5.06 -22.89 12.49
C LEU A 91 4.22 -22.05 11.51
N TYR A 92 4.85 -21.37 10.54
CA TYR A 92 4.11 -20.62 9.52
C TYR A 92 3.22 -21.51 8.64
N LYS A 93 3.68 -22.72 8.29
CA LYS A 93 2.91 -23.70 7.53
C LYS A 93 1.74 -24.27 8.34
N ASP A 94 1.99 -24.68 9.58
CA ASP A 94 0.98 -25.27 10.47
C ASP A 94 -0.13 -24.27 10.81
N THR A 95 0.21 -23.00 10.96
CA THR A 95 -0.76 -21.92 11.25
C THR A 95 -1.37 -21.29 9.99
N GLY A 96 -0.97 -21.73 8.79
CA GLY A 96 -1.45 -21.20 7.51
C GLY A 96 -1.19 -19.70 7.32
N THR A 97 -0.20 -19.14 8.02
CA THR A 97 0.07 -17.70 8.04
C THR A 97 1.14 -17.37 7.00
N ASN A 98 0.83 -16.49 6.05
CA ASN A 98 1.79 -16.06 5.03
C ASN A 98 2.55 -14.81 5.49
N PRO A 99 3.85 -14.92 5.85
CA PRO A 99 4.64 -13.76 6.28
C PRO A 99 4.82 -12.71 5.18
N LEU A 100 4.76 -13.11 3.90
CA LEU A 100 4.94 -12.21 2.76
C LEU A 100 3.72 -11.32 2.51
N ALA A 101 2.52 -11.78 2.88
CA ALA A 101 1.29 -11.00 2.71
C ALA A 101 1.32 -9.70 3.53
N SER A 102 2.07 -9.66 4.63
CA SER A 102 2.14 -8.51 5.52
C SER A 102 3.33 -7.59 5.27
N CYS A 103 4.40 -8.04 4.60
CA CYS A 103 5.46 -7.16 4.13
C CYS A 103 5.19 -6.55 2.75
N LEU A 104 4.21 -7.07 2.01
CA LEU A 104 3.81 -6.58 0.69
C LEU A 104 3.57 -5.04 0.63
N PRO A 105 2.92 -4.39 1.62
CA PRO A 105 2.73 -2.93 1.59
C PRO A 105 4.04 -2.15 1.72
N ILE A 106 4.96 -2.65 2.57
CA ILE A 106 6.26 -2.02 2.80
C ILE A 106 7.15 -2.17 1.57
N ILE A 107 7.14 -3.36 0.94
CA ILE A 107 7.89 -3.61 -0.30
C ILE A 107 7.39 -2.70 -1.42
N LEU A 108 6.08 -2.48 -1.52
CA LEU A 108 5.50 -1.58 -2.52
C LEU A 108 5.87 -0.11 -2.28
N GLN A 109 6.04 0.31 -1.02
CA GLN A 109 6.38 1.70 -0.67
C GLN A 109 7.89 1.96 -0.62
N ALA A 110 8.72 0.94 -0.44
CA ALA A 110 10.17 1.07 -0.36
C ALA A 110 10.81 1.87 -1.53
N PRO A 111 10.40 1.68 -2.81
CA PRO A 111 10.95 2.46 -3.92
C PRO A 111 10.74 3.96 -3.78
N ILE A 112 9.57 4.37 -3.30
CA ILE A 112 9.24 5.79 -3.07
C ILE A 112 10.15 6.36 -1.97
N PHE A 113 10.34 5.60 -0.89
CA PHE A 113 11.22 5.99 0.21
C PHE A 113 12.69 6.12 -0.23
N PHE A 114 13.19 5.18 -1.04
CA PHE A 114 14.55 5.23 -1.59
C PHE A 114 14.78 6.44 -2.49
N ALA A 115 13.81 6.78 -3.34
CA ALA A 115 13.87 7.99 -4.17
C ALA A 115 13.97 9.24 -3.30
N LEU A 116 13.15 9.33 -2.25
CA LEU A 116 13.13 10.45 -1.32
C LEU A 116 14.46 10.58 -0.55
N PHE A 117 15.01 9.47 -0.08
CA PHE A 117 16.31 9.44 0.61
C PHE A 117 17.47 9.85 -0.31
N SER A 118 17.47 9.39 -1.57
CA SER A 118 18.47 9.78 -2.57
C SER A 118 18.45 11.28 -2.83
N VAL A 119 17.26 11.87 -3.02
CA VAL A 119 17.10 13.32 -3.22
C VAL A 119 17.54 14.10 -1.99
N LEU A 120 17.12 13.70 -0.79
CA LEU A 120 17.49 14.38 0.45
C LEU A 120 19.00 14.32 0.72
N ASN A 121 19.66 13.18 0.46
CA ASN A 121 21.11 13.09 0.54
C ASN A 121 21.82 13.97 -0.48
N GLY A 122 21.26 14.08 -1.69
CA GLY A 122 21.76 15.00 -2.71
C GLY A 122 21.69 16.46 -2.26
N VAL A 123 20.55 16.90 -1.73
CA VAL A 123 20.34 18.25 -1.22
C VAL A 123 21.18 18.54 0.04
N ALA A 124 21.47 17.53 0.86
CA ALA A 124 22.36 17.71 2.02
C ALA A 124 23.83 17.94 1.61
N GLN A 125 24.24 17.48 0.43
CA GLN A 125 25.61 17.64 -0.08
C GLN A 125 25.77 18.82 -1.04
N TYR A 126 24.68 19.34 -1.63
CA TYR A 126 24.69 20.42 -2.63
C TYR A 126 23.80 21.60 -2.20
N SER A 127 24.18 22.84 -2.55
CA SER A 127 23.36 24.02 -2.24
C SER A 127 21.97 23.92 -2.90
N PRO A 128 20.86 24.15 -2.18
CA PRO A 128 19.48 23.97 -2.65
C PRO A 128 19.04 24.90 -3.79
N THR A 129 19.92 25.77 -4.27
CA THR A 129 19.69 26.74 -5.36
C THR A 129 20.27 26.32 -6.71
N ASP A 130 20.96 25.18 -6.80
CA ASP A 130 21.53 24.71 -8.06
C ASP A 130 20.47 24.07 -8.97
N LYS A 131 20.06 24.80 -10.01
CA LYS A 131 19.11 24.35 -11.04
C LYS A 131 19.69 23.31 -11.99
N THR A 132 20.98 23.02 -11.90
CA THR A 132 21.68 22.04 -12.75
C THR A 132 21.91 20.70 -12.06
N TYR A 133 21.39 20.51 -10.84
CA TYR A 133 21.45 19.23 -10.13
C TYR A 133 20.73 18.12 -10.92
N VAL A 134 21.52 17.15 -11.38
CA VAL A 134 21.05 15.86 -11.88
C VAL A 134 21.39 14.84 -10.80
N ALA A 135 20.37 14.16 -10.25
CA ALA A 135 20.58 13.16 -9.23
C ALA A 135 21.51 12.05 -9.75
N PRO A 136 22.65 11.76 -9.08
CA PRO A 136 23.54 10.70 -9.52
C PRO A 136 22.87 9.36 -9.29
N GLY A 137 22.60 8.61 -10.36
CA GLY A 137 22.03 7.25 -10.30
C GLY A 137 20.70 7.03 -11.04
N VAL A 138 20.32 7.91 -11.97
CA VAL A 138 19.34 7.59 -13.03
C VAL A 138 20.08 7.18 -14.30
#